data_AF-A0A3D0S340-F1
#
_entry.id   AF-A0A3D0S340-F1
#
_cell.length_a   1.000
_cell.length_b   1.000
_cell.length_c   1.000
_cell.angle_alpha   90.00
_cell.angle_beta   90.00
_cell.angle_gamma   90.00
#
_symmetry.space_group_name_H-M   'P 1'
#
loop_
_entity.id
_entity.type
_entity.pdbx_description
1 polymer ?
#
loop_
_entity_poly.entity_id
_entity_poly.type
_entity_poly.pdbx_seq_one_letter_code
_entity_poly.pdbx_strand_id
1 'polypeptide(L)'
;MRMRKLWIAVAAGVCVGGVAIGAAVASSYVRGSNPPAAPPPAQAGADLASGVRGAAELEAQARETFEAINGTPVQNDAAGVLRAWAINGAMDRCMEAHGYPGWDWSQGRTVAPAADPLSASTFFARPLGMPVSETALEIRTQIAGEEALMAVHPDKAENAVIDICIEQTPPAPDARVSRASQPPQAQRLREAWWQLTYDIDAEFGDLERYHRCLDDAHLSVLEESGQPAGELGEVMASLVPASNDIPASVDADPSTFSAAWRHLVDTERDVSQVDWACRADVYTAHVDEVAAAIATFADDHAEQIDQTRRAWADVLERAEALGFDPHTRELTP
;
A
#
# COMPACT_ATOMS: atom_id res chain seq x y z
N MET A 1 14.61 -26.62 19.43
CA MET A 1 14.02 -26.76 18.07
C MET A 1 14.14 -25.41 17.38
N ARG A 2 14.76 -25.35 16.19
CA ARG A 2 14.79 -24.11 15.41
C ARG A 2 13.38 -23.90 14.83
N MET A 3 12.78 -22.75 15.05
CA MET A 3 11.53 -22.36 14.36
C MET A 3 11.80 -22.43 12.86
N ARG A 4 11.04 -23.26 12.15
CA ARG A 4 11.05 -23.31 10.68
C ARG A 4 9.74 -22.67 10.22
N LYS A 5 9.85 -21.55 9.51
CA LYS A 5 8.72 -20.87 8.88
C LYS A 5 8.38 -21.66 7.62
N LEU A 6 7.24 -22.33 7.61
CA LEU A 6 6.74 -23.01 6.42
C LEU A 6 5.48 -22.28 5.97
N TRP A 7 5.39 -21.97 4.68
CA TRP A 7 4.18 -21.43 4.08
C TRP A 7 3.84 -22.22 2.84
N ILE A 8 2.55 -22.32 2.56
CA ILE A 8 2.06 -22.71 1.26
C ILE A 8 1.20 -21.61 0.72
N ALA A 9 1.62 -21.15 -0.45
CA ALA A 9 0.74 -20.53 -1.41
C ALA A 9 -0.37 -21.53 -1.74
N VAL A 10 -1.54 -21.34 -1.13
CA VAL A 10 -2.78 -21.77 -1.77
C VAL A 10 -2.86 -20.95 -3.06
N ALA A 11 -2.49 -21.59 -4.16
CA ALA A 11 -2.48 -20.97 -5.48
C ALA A 11 -3.90 -20.59 -5.93
N ALA A 12 -3.98 -19.45 -6.61
CA ALA A 12 -4.99 -19.04 -7.58
C ALA A 12 -6.43 -18.88 -7.07
N GLY A 13 -6.81 -17.63 -6.75
CA GLY A 13 -8.23 -17.35 -6.54
C GLY A 13 -8.66 -15.96 -6.07
N VAL A 14 -7.91 -14.87 -6.30
CA VAL A 14 -8.49 -13.51 -6.30
C VAL A 14 -7.78 -12.67 -7.36
N CYS A 15 -8.38 -12.58 -8.55
CA CYS A 15 -8.05 -11.53 -9.51
C CYS A 15 -8.92 -10.29 -9.23
N VAL A 16 -8.30 -9.12 -9.36
CA VAL A 16 -8.77 -7.86 -9.99
C VAL A 16 -8.34 -6.67 -9.12
N GLY A 17 -7.31 -5.95 -9.59
CA GLY A 17 -6.88 -4.65 -9.05
C GLY A 17 -5.56 -4.67 -8.29
N GLY A 18 -4.47 -5.06 -8.93
CA GLY A 18 -3.14 -4.97 -8.35
C GLY A 18 -2.08 -5.21 -9.41
N VAL A 19 -1.51 -4.12 -9.91
CA VAL A 19 -0.42 -4.10 -10.89
C VAL A 19 0.75 -4.93 -10.36
N ALA A 20 1.37 -5.66 -11.28
CA ALA A 20 2.41 -6.65 -11.05
C ALA A 20 3.58 -6.10 -10.21
N ILE A 21 3.86 -6.75 -9.07
CA ILE A 21 5.14 -6.65 -8.39
C ILE A 21 5.69 -8.07 -8.30
N GLY A 22 6.70 -8.37 -9.11
CA GLY A 22 7.33 -9.69 -9.11
C GLY A 22 8.29 -9.94 -10.27
N ALA A 23 9.56 -9.64 -9.99
CA ALA A 23 10.78 -10.22 -10.57
C ALA A 23 11.42 -9.57 -11.83
N ALA A 24 12.56 -8.90 -11.63
CA ALA A 24 13.82 -9.26 -12.29
C ALA A 24 15.04 -8.64 -11.57
N VAL A 25 16.13 -9.41 -11.51
CA VAL A 25 17.35 -9.24 -10.72
C VAL A 25 18.50 -8.67 -11.58
N ALA A 26 19.38 -7.87 -10.95
CA ALA A 26 20.83 -7.64 -11.20
C ALA A 26 21.36 -6.37 -11.92
N SER A 27 22.12 -5.57 -11.12
CA SER A 27 23.44 -4.90 -11.37
C SER A 27 23.53 -3.78 -12.42
N SER A 28 24.03 -2.55 -12.12
CA SER A 28 25.48 -2.21 -11.98
C SER A 28 25.73 -0.72 -11.61
N TYR A 29 26.77 -0.47 -10.79
CA TYR A 29 27.51 0.76 -10.42
C TYR A 29 27.46 2.06 -11.29
N VAL A 30 27.44 3.26 -10.64
CA VAL A 30 28.43 4.38 -10.78
C VAL A 30 28.47 5.28 -9.50
N ARG A 31 29.66 5.82 -9.19
CA ARG A 31 30.04 6.73 -8.08
C ARG A 31 29.71 8.21 -8.36
N GLY A 32 29.43 8.98 -7.30
CA GLY A 32 30.07 10.29 -7.10
C GLY A 32 29.19 11.44 -6.56
N SER A 33 29.67 12.05 -5.46
CA SER A 33 29.27 13.33 -4.83
C SER A 33 28.04 13.27 -3.92
N ASN A 34 28.28 13.38 -2.59
CA ASN A 34 27.21 13.52 -1.59
C ASN A 34 26.49 14.87 -1.77
N PRO A 35 25.20 14.89 -2.12
CA PRO A 35 24.37 16.07 -1.92
C PRO A 35 24.15 16.26 -0.41
N PRO A 36 23.75 17.47 0.03
CA PRO A 36 23.27 17.66 1.40
C PRO A 36 22.17 16.65 1.72
N ALA A 37 22.11 16.20 2.98
CA ALA A 37 21.13 15.21 3.43
C ALA A 37 19.73 15.63 3.00
N ALA A 38 19.17 14.87 2.07
CA ALA A 38 17.81 15.03 1.61
C ALA A 38 16.84 14.88 2.79
N PRO A 39 15.76 15.70 2.84
CA PRO A 39 14.66 15.41 3.75
C PRO A 39 14.10 14.01 3.47
N PRO A 40 13.58 13.32 4.49
CA PRO A 40 12.99 12.00 4.31
C PRO A 40 11.87 12.02 3.25
N PRO A 41 11.72 10.96 2.44
CA PRO A 41 10.85 10.91 1.25
C PRO A 41 9.37 11.27 1.52
N ALA A 42 8.87 10.97 2.73
CA ALA A 42 7.50 11.31 3.13
C ALA A 42 7.21 12.83 3.11
N GLN A 43 8.25 13.68 3.22
CA GLN A 43 8.09 15.14 3.24
C GLN A 43 8.09 15.75 1.83
N ALA A 44 8.82 15.17 0.86
CA ALA A 44 9.03 15.82 -0.43
C ALA A 44 7.74 16.04 -1.25
N GLY A 45 6.83 15.06 -1.28
CA GLY A 45 5.56 15.19 -2.00
C GLY A 45 4.56 16.14 -1.31
N ALA A 46 4.51 16.10 0.02
CA ALA A 46 3.65 16.99 0.82
C ALA A 46 4.15 18.45 0.78
N ASP A 47 5.47 18.65 0.75
CA ASP A 47 6.08 19.98 0.69
C ASP A 47 5.75 20.70 -0.63
N LEU A 48 5.62 19.96 -1.75
CA LEU A 48 5.31 20.54 -3.07
C LEU A 48 3.91 21.16 -3.13
N ALA A 49 2.90 20.46 -2.60
CA ALA A 49 1.53 20.96 -2.53
C ALA A 49 1.32 22.00 -1.42
N SER A 50 2.12 21.96 -0.35
CA SER A 50 1.99 22.86 0.82
C SER A 50 2.11 24.36 0.50
N GLY A 51 2.69 24.72 -0.65
CA GLY A 51 2.76 26.11 -1.13
C GLY A 51 1.45 26.65 -1.70
N VAL A 52 0.46 25.80 -1.95
CA VAL A 52 -0.86 26.17 -2.47
C VAL A 52 -1.81 26.45 -1.32
N ARG A 53 -2.48 27.60 -1.35
CA ARG A 53 -3.51 27.95 -0.35
C ARG A 53 -4.63 26.91 -0.41
N GLY A 54 -5.03 26.36 0.75
CA GLY A 54 -6.13 25.40 0.83
C GLY A 54 -5.72 23.94 0.62
N ALA A 55 -4.48 23.66 0.19
CA ALA A 55 -4.01 22.29 -0.07
C ALA A 55 -3.96 21.44 1.20
N ALA A 56 -3.42 22.00 2.29
CA ALA A 56 -3.35 21.29 3.57
C ALA A 56 -4.74 21.02 4.16
N GLU A 57 -5.65 21.99 4.04
CA GLU A 57 -7.05 21.82 4.45
C GLU A 57 -7.77 20.77 3.60
N LEU A 58 -7.59 20.79 2.27
CA LEU A 58 -8.15 19.78 1.36
C LEU A 58 -7.64 18.38 1.73
N GLU A 59 -6.33 18.20 1.86
CA GLU A 59 -5.73 16.90 2.20
C GLU A 59 -6.24 16.37 3.54
N ALA A 60 -6.34 17.24 4.55
CA ALA A 60 -6.85 16.86 5.87
C ALA A 60 -8.32 16.44 5.80
N GLN A 61 -9.16 17.21 5.12
CA GLN A 61 -10.59 16.93 4.97
C GLN A 61 -10.84 15.66 4.14
N ALA A 62 -10.10 15.49 3.04
CA ALA A 62 -10.15 14.28 2.21
C ALA A 62 -9.77 13.05 3.03
N ARG A 63 -8.69 13.14 3.82
CA ARG A 63 -8.23 12.05 4.68
C ARG A 63 -9.21 11.71 5.78
N GLU A 64 -9.73 12.70 6.50
CA GLU A 64 -10.72 12.48 7.55
C GLU A 64 -11.97 11.76 7.02
N THR A 65 -12.49 12.24 5.89
CA THR A 65 -13.70 11.66 5.27
C THR A 65 -13.42 10.26 4.75
N PHE A 66 -12.30 10.08 4.03
CA PHE A 66 -11.94 8.81 3.44
C PHE A 66 -11.59 7.75 4.49
N GLU A 67 -10.86 8.09 5.56
CA GLU A 67 -10.56 7.14 6.64
C GLU A 67 -11.82 6.74 7.42
N ALA A 68 -12.83 7.60 7.52
CA ALA A 68 -14.11 7.22 8.11
C ALA A 68 -14.87 6.16 7.27
N ILE A 69 -14.56 6.09 5.97
CA ILE A 69 -15.14 5.16 5.00
C ILE A 69 -14.27 3.89 4.87
N ASN A 70 -13.00 4.08 4.50
CA ASN A 70 -12.03 3.04 4.18
C ASN A 70 -11.33 2.46 5.42
N GLY A 71 -11.51 3.07 6.59
CA GLY A 71 -10.79 2.73 7.80
C GLY A 71 -9.43 3.43 7.86
N THR A 72 -8.96 3.65 9.08
CA THR A 72 -7.59 4.14 9.35
C THR A 72 -6.55 3.06 9.04
N PRO A 73 -5.25 3.39 8.98
CA PRO A 73 -4.19 2.37 8.82
C PRO A 73 -4.26 1.24 9.85
N VAL A 74 -4.54 1.58 11.12
CA VAL A 74 -4.67 0.59 12.21
C VAL A 74 -5.88 -0.33 11.98
N GLN A 75 -7.01 0.21 11.51
CA GLN A 75 -8.21 -0.57 11.20
C GLN A 75 -8.01 -1.51 10.00
N ASN A 76 -7.28 -1.04 8.98
CA ASN A 76 -6.96 -1.88 7.83
C ASN A 76 -5.95 -2.99 8.17
N ASP A 77 -5.00 -2.75 9.08
CA ASP A 77 -4.12 -3.82 9.58
C ASP A 77 -4.89 -4.86 10.39
N ALA A 78 -5.85 -4.44 11.21
CA ALA A 78 -6.78 -5.33 11.91
C ALA A 78 -7.64 -6.16 10.92
N ALA A 79 -8.13 -5.53 9.84
CA ALA A 79 -8.77 -6.25 8.75
C ALA A 79 -7.83 -7.28 8.10
N GLY A 80 -6.55 -6.94 7.95
CA GLY A 80 -5.50 -7.85 7.49
C GLY A 80 -5.31 -9.06 8.40
N VAL A 81 -5.36 -8.88 9.73
CA VAL A 81 -5.36 -9.98 10.73
C VAL A 81 -6.55 -10.90 10.50
N LEU A 82 -7.76 -10.36 10.42
CA LEU A 82 -8.98 -11.14 10.25
C LEU A 82 -9.00 -11.88 8.91
N ARG A 83 -8.48 -11.27 7.84
CA ARG A 83 -8.30 -11.90 6.54
C ARG A 83 -7.31 -13.07 6.62
N ALA A 84 -6.13 -12.85 7.18
CA ALA A 84 -5.12 -13.89 7.33
C ALA A 84 -5.65 -15.07 8.15
N TRP A 85 -6.34 -14.80 9.27
CA TRP A 85 -6.97 -15.84 10.08
C TRP A 85 -8.08 -16.58 9.34
N ALA A 86 -8.94 -15.87 8.60
CA ALA A 86 -10.02 -16.50 7.84
C ALA A 86 -9.50 -17.45 6.75
N ILE A 87 -8.35 -17.15 6.16
CA ILE A 87 -7.70 -17.98 5.12
C ILE A 87 -6.91 -19.12 5.77
N ASN A 88 -6.05 -18.82 6.76
CA ASN A 88 -5.02 -19.75 7.23
C ASN A 88 -5.28 -20.35 8.62
N GLY A 89 -6.18 -19.80 9.44
CA GLY A 89 -6.33 -20.21 10.84
C GLY A 89 -6.89 -21.63 11.05
N ALA A 90 -7.56 -22.20 10.04
CA ALA A 90 -7.96 -23.62 10.07
C ALA A 90 -6.79 -24.53 9.71
N MET A 91 -6.02 -24.17 8.68
CA MET A 91 -4.81 -24.86 8.25
C MET A 91 -3.77 -24.90 9.37
N ASP A 92 -3.54 -23.78 10.05
CA ASP A 92 -2.64 -23.63 11.18
C ASP A 92 -2.92 -24.64 12.31
N ARG A 93 -4.18 -24.75 12.73
CA ARG A 93 -4.61 -25.75 13.72
C ARG A 93 -4.46 -27.20 13.25
N CYS A 94 -4.64 -27.45 11.96
CA CYS A 94 -4.39 -28.78 11.38
C CYS A 94 -2.90 -29.12 11.43
N MET A 95 -2.04 -28.19 11.01
CA MET A 95 -0.58 -28.34 11.06
C MET A 95 -0.08 -28.56 12.49
N GLU A 96 -0.61 -27.80 13.46
CA GLU A 96 -0.30 -27.99 14.87
C GLU A 96 -0.67 -29.40 15.37
N ALA A 97 -1.86 -29.91 15.01
CA ALA A 97 -2.31 -31.25 15.37
C ALA A 97 -1.40 -32.36 14.79
N HIS A 98 -0.71 -32.08 13.68
CA HIS A 98 0.27 -32.97 13.07
C HIS A 98 1.71 -32.76 13.59
N GLY A 99 1.91 -31.93 14.62
CA GLY A 99 3.20 -31.73 15.28
C GLY A 99 4.04 -30.58 14.72
N TYR A 100 3.43 -29.65 13.99
CA TYR A 100 4.08 -28.48 13.40
C TYR A 100 3.62 -27.16 14.06
N PRO A 101 3.95 -26.89 15.35
CA PRO A 101 3.54 -25.68 16.07
C PRO A 101 4.26 -24.40 15.60
N GLY A 102 5.08 -24.49 14.55
CA GLY A 102 5.79 -23.36 13.95
C GLY A 102 5.11 -22.79 12.71
N TRP A 103 3.95 -23.34 12.31
CA TRP A 103 3.09 -22.67 11.35
C TRP A 103 2.55 -21.42 12.05
N ASP A 104 2.69 -20.27 11.41
CA ASP A 104 2.26 -18.99 11.95
C ASP A 104 1.32 -18.38 10.94
N TRP A 105 0.01 -18.65 11.02
CA TRP A 105 -1.00 -18.10 10.10
C TRP A 105 -0.87 -16.59 9.83
N SER A 106 -0.24 -15.84 10.74
CA SER A 106 -0.18 -14.39 10.70
C SER A 106 0.85 -13.81 9.74
N GLN A 107 1.87 -14.54 9.27
CA GLN A 107 2.74 -13.95 8.23
C GLN A 107 2.03 -13.83 6.86
N GLY A 108 0.82 -14.37 6.71
CA GLY A 108 -0.05 -14.12 5.56
C GLY A 108 -0.83 -12.81 5.68
N ARG A 109 -0.59 -12.03 6.74
CA ARG A 109 -1.15 -10.70 6.90
C ARG A 109 -0.55 -9.79 5.85
N THR A 110 -1.44 -9.13 5.12
CA THR A 110 -1.11 -7.95 4.34
C THR A 110 -1.21 -6.75 5.25
N VAL A 111 -0.12 -6.00 5.40
CA VAL A 111 -0.19 -4.63 5.95
C VAL A 111 -0.79 -3.77 4.85
N ALA A 112 -1.87 -3.07 5.17
CA ALA A 112 -2.45 -2.16 4.20
C ALA A 112 -1.62 -0.87 4.26
N PRO A 113 -0.99 -0.46 3.15
CA PRO A 113 -0.32 0.82 3.16
C PRO A 113 -1.33 1.92 3.43
N ALA A 114 -0.85 3.10 3.84
CA ALA A 114 -1.69 4.28 3.80
C ALA A 114 -2.32 4.40 2.39
N ALA A 115 -3.51 4.97 2.30
CA ALA A 115 -4.15 5.22 1.01
C ALA A 115 -4.25 6.72 0.82
N ASP A 116 -3.85 7.21 -0.35
CA ASP A 116 -4.14 8.58 -0.73
C ASP A 116 -5.64 8.71 -1.04
N PRO A 117 -6.40 9.51 -0.25
CA PRO A 117 -7.82 9.71 -0.46
C PRO A 117 -8.15 10.34 -1.82
N LEU A 118 -7.19 10.91 -2.53
CA LEU A 118 -7.40 11.50 -3.85
C LEU A 118 -6.76 10.66 -4.97
N SER A 119 -6.27 9.45 -4.69
CA SER A 119 -5.49 8.60 -5.61
C SER A 119 -6.14 8.28 -6.96
N ALA A 120 -7.46 8.33 -7.08
CA ALA A 120 -8.13 8.13 -8.37
C ALA A 120 -8.09 9.37 -9.28
N SER A 121 -7.65 10.53 -8.76
CA SER A 121 -7.41 11.74 -9.55
C SER A 121 -5.93 11.86 -9.89
N THR A 122 -5.62 12.12 -11.16
CA THR A 122 -4.30 12.51 -11.62
C THR A 122 -3.88 13.88 -11.08
N PHE A 123 -4.81 14.85 -11.08
CA PHE A 123 -4.51 16.26 -10.80
C PHE A 123 -4.47 16.59 -9.30
N PHE A 124 -5.26 15.91 -8.47
CA PHE A 124 -5.44 16.25 -7.06
C PHE A 124 -4.85 15.22 -6.07
N ALA A 125 -4.46 14.03 -6.53
CA ALA A 125 -3.67 13.09 -5.71
C ALA A 125 -2.36 13.71 -5.23
N ARG A 126 -1.69 13.10 -4.25
CA ARG A 126 -0.27 13.35 -3.97
C ARG A 126 0.57 13.04 -5.22
N PRO A 127 1.74 13.67 -5.42
CA PRO A 127 2.59 13.32 -6.55
C PRO A 127 2.93 11.83 -6.50
N LEU A 128 2.88 11.16 -7.65
CA LEU A 128 2.97 9.69 -7.78
C LEU A 128 1.82 8.89 -7.11
N GLY A 129 0.80 9.54 -6.56
CA GLY A 129 -0.25 8.96 -5.71
C GLY A 129 0.28 8.51 -4.34
N MET A 130 1.34 7.71 -4.33
CA MET A 130 2.09 7.33 -3.13
C MET A 130 3.55 7.04 -3.50
N PRO A 131 4.53 7.59 -2.77
CA PRO A 131 5.91 7.17 -2.95
C PRO A 131 6.07 5.66 -2.73
N VAL A 132 6.70 5.00 -3.69
CA VAL A 132 7.07 3.58 -3.64
C VAL A 132 7.95 3.28 -2.41
N SER A 133 8.82 4.21 -2.02
CA SER A 133 9.64 4.10 -0.80
C SER A 133 8.80 4.09 0.48
N GLU A 134 7.73 4.88 0.56
CA GLU A 134 6.80 4.88 1.69
C GLU A 134 6.12 3.50 1.80
N THR A 135 5.61 2.99 0.68
CA THR A 135 5.01 1.64 0.62
C THR A 135 6.02 0.56 1.02
N ALA A 136 7.24 0.59 0.46
CA ALA A 136 8.28 -0.39 0.72
C ALA A 136 8.70 -0.45 2.19
N LEU A 137 8.70 0.69 2.88
CA LEU A 137 8.92 0.77 4.34
C LEU A 137 7.80 0.10 5.12
N GLU A 138 6.54 0.39 4.78
CA GLU A 138 5.36 -0.15 5.46
C GLU A 138 5.26 -1.67 5.32
N ILE A 139 5.59 -2.21 4.14
CA ILE A 139 5.50 -3.66 3.86
C ILE A 139 6.82 -4.42 4.02
N ARG A 140 7.89 -3.79 4.52
CA ARG A 140 9.23 -4.39 4.61
C ARG A 140 9.25 -5.75 5.30
N THR A 141 8.53 -5.89 6.41
CA THR A 141 8.45 -7.15 7.17
C THR A 141 7.76 -8.24 6.38
N GLN A 142 6.77 -7.89 5.56
CA GLN A 142 6.12 -8.79 4.62
C GLN A 142 7.09 -9.22 3.52
N ILE A 143 7.81 -8.28 2.88
CA ILE A 143 8.83 -8.59 1.86
C ILE A 143 9.87 -9.57 2.43
N ALA A 144 10.40 -9.31 3.62
CA ALA A 144 11.36 -10.20 4.26
C ALA A 144 10.76 -11.59 4.58
N GLY A 145 9.47 -11.64 4.93
CA GLY A 145 8.72 -12.89 5.13
C GLY A 145 8.58 -13.69 3.83
N GLU A 146 8.24 -13.02 2.72
CA GLU A 146 8.11 -13.62 1.38
C GLU A 146 9.47 -14.12 0.85
N GLU A 147 10.54 -13.34 1.00
CA GLU A 147 11.90 -13.76 0.62
C GLU A 147 12.34 -15.00 1.43
N ALA A 148 12.08 -14.99 2.75
CA ALA A 148 12.37 -16.13 3.60
C ALA A 148 11.55 -17.37 3.20
N LEU A 149 10.31 -17.18 2.74
CA LEU A 149 9.48 -18.25 2.20
C LEU A 149 10.07 -18.84 0.92
N MET A 150 10.41 -18.00 -0.06
CA MET A 150 10.95 -18.49 -1.34
C MET A 150 12.24 -19.30 -1.17
N ALA A 151 12.96 -19.10 -0.06
CA ALA A 151 14.17 -19.85 0.29
C ALA A 151 13.91 -21.20 0.99
N VAL A 152 12.67 -21.50 1.42
CA VAL A 152 12.34 -22.74 2.16
C VAL A 152 11.80 -23.81 1.21
N HIS A 153 12.40 -25.00 1.27
CA HIS A 153 11.92 -26.18 0.57
C HIS A 153 11.43 -27.23 1.58
N PRO A 154 10.11 -27.44 1.71
CA PRO A 154 9.57 -28.51 2.56
C PRO A 154 10.08 -29.87 2.12
N ASP A 155 10.32 -30.76 3.09
CA ASP A 155 10.63 -32.14 2.76
C ASP A 155 9.36 -32.93 2.34
N LYS A 156 9.55 -34.18 1.89
CA LYS A 156 8.43 -35.00 1.41
C LYS A 156 7.40 -35.34 2.48
N ALA A 157 7.82 -35.49 3.74
CA ALA A 157 6.90 -35.83 4.83
C ALA A 157 6.07 -34.61 5.21
N GLU A 158 6.69 -33.44 5.20
CA GLU A 158 6.05 -32.16 5.44
C GLU A 158 5.02 -31.81 4.35
N ASN A 159 5.36 -32.02 3.07
CA ASN A 159 4.42 -31.88 1.96
C ASN A 159 3.19 -32.79 2.08
N ALA A 160 3.35 -34.02 2.58
CA ALA A 160 2.21 -34.92 2.75
C ALA A 160 1.23 -34.45 3.84
N VAL A 161 1.73 -33.86 4.93
CA VAL A 161 0.90 -33.30 6.00
C VAL A 161 0.18 -32.04 5.52
N ILE A 162 0.90 -31.20 4.79
CA ILE A 162 0.36 -30.07 4.06
C ILE A 162 -0.83 -30.47 3.18
N ASP A 163 -0.69 -31.53 2.38
CA ASP A 163 -1.71 -31.92 1.40
C ASP A 163 -2.98 -32.37 2.16
N ILE A 164 -2.79 -33.14 3.23
CA ILE A 164 -3.87 -33.53 4.16
C ILE A 164 -4.58 -32.29 4.71
N CYS A 165 -3.84 -31.30 5.20
CA CYS A 165 -4.45 -30.13 5.81
C CYS A 165 -5.13 -29.22 4.77
N ILE A 166 -4.62 -29.09 3.55
CA ILE A 166 -5.29 -28.38 2.45
C ILE A 166 -6.62 -29.06 2.10
N GLU A 167 -6.64 -30.39 2.01
CA GLU A 167 -7.86 -31.15 1.72
C GLU A 167 -8.90 -31.03 2.84
N GLN A 168 -8.46 -31.02 4.10
CA GLN A 168 -9.35 -30.92 5.27
C GLN A 168 -9.81 -29.49 5.57
N THR A 169 -9.03 -28.49 5.18
CA THR A 169 -9.28 -27.08 5.47
C THR A 169 -9.26 -26.25 4.19
N PRO A 170 -10.24 -26.47 3.28
CA PRO A 170 -10.27 -25.75 2.02
C PRO A 170 -10.33 -24.23 2.27
N PRO A 171 -9.72 -23.43 1.38
CA PRO A 171 -9.67 -21.98 1.52
C PRO A 171 -11.06 -21.38 1.71
N ALA A 172 -11.16 -20.38 2.59
CA ALA A 172 -12.40 -19.64 2.75
C ALA A 172 -12.76 -18.92 1.45
N PRO A 173 -14.03 -18.97 0.98
CA PRO A 173 -14.46 -18.19 -0.18
C PRO A 173 -14.27 -16.69 0.05
N ASP A 174 -13.95 -15.93 -0.99
CA ASP A 174 -13.69 -14.48 -0.91
C ASP A 174 -14.80 -13.71 -0.18
N ALA A 175 -16.06 -14.02 -0.48
CA ALA A 175 -17.19 -13.38 0.17
C ALA A 175 -17.21 -13.59 1.69
N ARG A 176 -16.68 -14.72 2.19
CA ARG A 176 -16.52 -14.97 3.63
C ARG A 176 -15.36 -14.15 4.19
N VAL A 177 -14.24 -14.10 3.47
CA VAL A 177 -13.05 -13.32 3.85
C VAL A 177 -13.39 -11.83 3.93
N SER A 178 -14.01 -11.26 2.88
CA SER A 178 -14.42 -9.86 2.84
C SER A 178 -15.40 -9.50 3.96
N ARG A 179 -16.43 -10.34 4.20
CA ARG A 179 -17.36 -10.11 5.32
C ARG A 179 -16.69 -10.20 6.69
N ALA A 180 -15.62 -10.98 6.81
CA ALA A 180 -14.90 -11.10 8.07
C ALA A 180 -14.03 -9.88 8.34
N SER A 181 -13.49 -9.23 7.32
CA SER A 181 -12.47 -8.19 7.47
C SER A 181 -12.93 -6.77 7.16
N GLN A 182 -14.07 -6.57 6.47
CA GLN A 182 -14.51 -5.24 6.02
C GLN A 182 -15.99 -4.97 6.34
N PRO A 183 -16.34 -3.73 6.73
CA PRO A 183 -17.72 -3.31 6.82
C PRO A 183 -18.44 -3.38 5.44
N PRO A 184 -19.65 -3.96 5.35
CA PRO A 184 -20.38 -4.05 4.08
C PRO A 184 -20.68 -2.68 3.44
N GLN A 185 -20.88 -1.64 4.25
CA GLN A 185 -21.15 -0.28 3.79
C GLN A 185 -19.89 0.41 3.24
N ALA A 186 -18.70 0.05 3.76
CA ALA A 186 -17.43 0.66 3.35
C ALA A 186 -17.17 0.46 1.85
N GLN A 187 -17.49 -0.71 1.27
CA GLN A 187 -17.29 -0.94 -0.16
C GLN A 187 -18.07 0.04 -1.02
N ARG A 188 -19.37 0.22 -0.77
CA ARG A 188 -20.23 1.12 -1.56
C ARG A 188 -19.81 2.59 -1.44
N LEU A 189 -19.43 3.01 -0.23
CA LEU A 189 -18.94 4.37 -0.01
C LEU A 189 -17.58 4.60 -0.68
N ARG A 190 -16.68 3.61 -0.70
CA ARG A 190 -15.41 3.69 -1.44
C ARG A 190 -15.63 3.80 -2.94
N GLU A 191 -16.53 2.97 -3.49
CA GLU A 191 -16.89 3.05 -4.92
C GLU A 191 -17.45 4.44 -5.27
N ALA A 192 -18.33 4.99 -4.43
CA ALA A 192 -18.86 6.35 -4.62
C ALA A 192 -17.79 7.43 -4.47
N TRP A 193 -16.89 7.30 -3.49
CA TRP A 193 -15.77 8.21 -3.28
C TRP A 193 -14.79 8.22 -4.46
N TRP A 194 -14.44 7.05 -5.00
CA TRP A 194 -13.59 6.97 -6.18
C TRP A 194 -14.26 7.48 -7.45
N GLN A 195 -15.58 7.30 -7.57
CA GLN A 195 -16.32 7.91 -8.67
C GLN A 195 -16.29 9.43 -8.57
N LEU A 196 -16.49 10.00 -7.38
CA LEU A 196 -16.39 11.44 -7.15
C LEU A 196 -15.04 12.00 -7.60
N THR A 197 -13.94 11.39 -7.15
CA THR A 197 -12.59 11.89 -7.49
C THR A 197 -12.26 11.69 -8.96
N TYR A 198 -12.75 10.62 -9.59
CA TYR A 198 -12.65 10.42 -11.05
C TYR A 198 -13.43 11.47 -11.84
N ASP A 199 -14.66 11.80 -11.41
CA ASP A 199 -15.49 12.80 -12.08
C ASP A 199 -14.87 14.20 -11.98
N ILE A 200 -14.30 14.54 -10.82
CA ILE A 200 -13.52 15.77 -10.60
C ILE A 200 -12.30 15.83 -11.54
N ASP A 201 -11.58 14.71 -11.69
CA ASP A 201 -10.43 14.61 -12.59
C ASP A 201 -10.83 14.88 -14.05
N ALA A 202 -11.95 14.31 -14.49
CA ALA A 202 -12.48 14.49 -15.84
C ALA A 202 -13.06 15.89 -16.09
N GLU A 203 -13.52 16.59 -15.05
CA GLU A 203 -14.08 17.93 -15.15
C GLU A 203 -13.00 19.00 -15.28
N PHE A 204 -11.95 18.93 -14.46
CA PHE A 204 -10.92 19.98 -14.37
C PHE A 204 -9.62 19.63 -15.10
N GLY A 205 -9.44 18.37 -15.45
CA GLY A 205 -8.22 17.83 -16.03
C GLY A 205 -8.21 17.75 -17.56
N ASP A 206 -7.04 18.00 -18.15
CA ASP A 206 -6.73 17.60 -19.53
C ASP A 206 -5.62 16.55 -19.50
N LEU A 207 -6.01 15.27 -19.49
CA LEU A 207 -5.08 14.15 -19.38
C LEU A 207 -4.10 14.08 -20.56
N GLU A 208 -4.52 14.49 -21.76
CA GLU A 208 -3.65 14.54 -22.94
C GLU A 208 -2.57 15.62 -22.78
N ARG A 209 -2.93 16.78 -22.23
CA ARG A 209 -1.96 17.83 -21.89
C ARG A 209 -1.00 17.39 -20.77
N TYR A 210 -1.51 16.71 -19.74
CA TYR A 210 -0.68 16.18 -18.65
C TYR A 210 0.35 15.16 -19.17
N HIS A 211 -0.08 14.16 -19.95
CA HIS A 211 0.85 13.17 -20.52
C HIS A 211 1.91 13.82 -21.43
N ARG A 212 1.51 14.79 -22.28
CA ARG A 212 2.48 15.53 -23.09
C ARG A 212 3.49 16.30 -22.25
N CYS A 213 3.06 16.89 -21.14
CA CYS A 213 3.98 17.56 -20.21
C CYS A 213 5.00 16.58 -19.62
N LEU A 214 4.57 15.39 -19.21
CA LEU A 214 5.48 14.35 -18.72
C LEU A 214 6.47 13.88 -19.79
N ASP A 215 6.00 13.64 -21.02
CA ASP A 215 6.84 13.24 -22.14
C ASP A 215 7.88 14.32 -22.48
N ASP A 216 7.48 15.60 -22.51
CA ASP A 216 8.35 16.74 -22.79
C ASP A 216 9.35 17.02 -21.65
N ALA A 217 9.10 16.52 -20.44
CA ALA A 217 9.95 16.74 -19.27
C ALA A 217 11.20 15.83 -19.23
N HIS A 218 11.32 14.85 -20.14
CA HIS A 218 12.52 14.00 -20.27
C HIS A 218 12.95 13.35 -18.95
N LEU A 219 12.02 12.64 -18.29
CA LEU A 219 12.31 11.91 -17.05
C LEU A 219 13.44 10.90 -17.25
N SER A 220 14.59 11.12 -16.61
CA SER A 220 15.80 10.31 -16.83
C SER A 220 15.57 8.81 -16.55
N VAL A 221 14.72 8.47 -15.58
CA VAL A 221 14.40 7.07 -15.27
C VAL A 221 13.67 6.35 -16.41
N LEU A 222 12.85 7.06 -17.18
CA LEU A 222 12.18 6.53 -18.37
C LEU A 222 13.14 6.43 -19.55
N GLU A 223 14.00 7.42 -19.73
CA GLU A 223 15.02 7.40 -20.77
C GLU A 223 16.04 6.25 -20.57
N GLU A 224 16.47 6.03 -19.33
CA GLU A 224 17.38 4.94 -18.95
C GLU A 224 16.75 3.55 -19.13
N SER A 225 15.46 3.42 -18.83
CA SER A 225 14.71 2.17 -19.00
C SER A 225 14.21 1.94 -20.43
N GLY A 226 14.19 2.98 -21.28
CA GLY A 226 13.64 2.94 -22.63
C GLY A 226 12.13 2.77 -22.68
N GLN A 227 11.43 3.09 -21.58
CA GLN A 227 9.99 2.91 -21.43
C GLN A 227 9.24 4.24 -21.63
N PRO A 228 7.99 4.23 -22.13
CA PRO A 228 7.18 5.44 -22.25
C PRO A 228 6.64 5.91 -20.90
N ALA A 229 6.14 7.15 -20.82
CA ALA A 229 5.59 7.72 -19.57
C ALA A 229 4.47 6.90 -18.93
N GLY A 230 3.67 6.21 -19.73
CA GLY A 230 2.63 5.30 -19.23
C GLY A 230 3.16 4.13 -18.38
N GLU A 231 4.44 3.77 -18.52
CA GLU A 231 5.08 2.67 -17.79
C GLU A 231 5.88 3.15 -16.57
N LEU A 232 5.80 4.44 -16.23
CA LEU A 232 6.52 5.03 -15.09
C LEU A 232 6.28 4.26 -13.79
N GLY A 233 5.05 3.82 -13.54
CA GLY A 233 4.74 3.01 -12.35
C GLY A 233 5.51 1.69 -12.29
N GLU A 234 5.61 0.96 -13.41
CA GLU A 234 6.36 -0.30 -13.47
C GLU A 234 7.87 -0.06 -13.30
N VAL A 235 8.38 1.00 -13.95
CA VAL A 235 9.78 1.40 -13.83
C VAL A 235 10.11 1.75 -12.37
N MET A 236 9.29 2.57 -11.70
CA MET A 236 9.50 2.92 -10.29
C MET A 236 9.42 1.69 -9.38
N ALA A 237 8.48 0.78 -9.62
CA ALA A 237 8.37 -0.47 -8.86
C ALA A 237 9.62 -1.37 -9.04
N SER A 238 10.26 -1.35 -10.20
CA SER A 238 11.49 -2.11 -10.46
C SER A 238 12.71 -1.60 -9.68
N LEU A 239 12.65 -0.36 -9.18
CA LEU A 239 13.71 0.24 -8.37
C LEU A 239 13.63 -0.14 -6.88
N VAL A 240 12.58 -0.84 -6.45
CA VAL A 240 12.45 -1.30 -5.05
C VAL A 240 13.61 -2.24 -4.71
N PRO A 241 14.44 -1.91 -3.70
CA PRO A 241 15.57 -2.75 -3.35
C PRO A 241 15.14 -4.00 -2.58
N ALA A 242 16.06 -4.96 -2.42
CA ALA A 242 15.84 -6.14 -1.58
C ALA A 242 15.55 -5.77 -0.12
N SER A 243 14.89 -6.65 0.63
CA SER A 243 14.40 -6.32 1.99
C SER A 243 15.50 -5.86 2.96
N ASN A 244 16.73 -6.38 2.79
CA ASN A 244 17.90 -6.04 3.60
C ASN A 244 18.51 -4.67 3.26
N ASP A 245 18.13 -4.10 2.12
CA ASP A 245 18.59 -2.80 1.64
C ASP A 245 17.56 -1.68 1.92
N ILE A 246 16.36 -2.03 2.37
CA ILE A 246 15.32 -1.11 2.87
C ILE A 246 15.64 -0.74 4.33
N PRO A 247 15.67 0.56 4.70
CA PRO A 247 15.96 0.99 6.06
C PRO A 247 14.91 0.50 7.06
N ALA A 248 15.30 0.46 8.33
CA ALA A 248 14.42 -0.07 9.37
C ALA A 248 13.22 0.81 9.73
N SER A 249 13.35 2.12 9.49
CA SER A 249 12.31 3.12 9.69
C SER A 249 12.68 4.38 8.90
N VAL A 250 11.74 5.31 8.78
CA VAL A 250 11.96 6.65 8.22
C VAL A 250 13.01 7.46 9.01
N ASP A 251 13.19 7.17 10.30
CA ASP A 251 14.09 7.88 11.21
C ASP A 251 15.50 7.26 11.26
N ALA A 252 15.76 6.20 10.48
CA ALA A 252 17.08 5.58 10.42
C ALA A 252 18.12 6.58 9.87
N ASP A 253 19.35 6.52 10.40
CA ASP A 253 20.43 7.42 10.00
C ASP A 253 20.67 7.33 8.47
N PRO A 254 20.49 8.41 7.69
CA PRO A 254 20.68 8.41 6.24
C PRO A 254 22.07 7.96 5.78
N SER A 255 23.08 8.07 6.66
CA SER A 255 24.43 7.56 6.37
C SER A 255 24.46 6.03 6.21
N THR A 256 23.50 5.32 6.79
CA THR A 256 23.38 3.86 6.77
C THR A 256 22.61 3.31 5.57
N PHE A 257 21.96 4.18 4.79
CA PHE A 257 21.14 3.74 3.64
C PHE A 257 21.98 3.04 2.57
N SER A 258 21.40 2.04 1.93
CA SER A 258 22.01 1.36 0.78
C SER A 258 22.08 2.30 -0.42
N ALA A 259 22.95 2.00 -1.39
CA ALA A 259 23.00 2.78 -2.63
C ALA A 259 21.69 2.64 -3.43
N ALA A 260 21.09 1.46 -3.42
CA ALA A 260 19.83 1.19 -4.11
C ALA A 260 18.65 1.97 -3.49
N TRP A 261 18.57 2.03 -2.15
CA TRP A 261 17.57 2.85 -1.47
C TRP A 261 17.70 4.34 -1.79
N ARG A 262 18.94 4.86 -1.76
CA ARG A 262 19.18 6.26 -2.12
C ARG A 262 18.76 6.55 -3.56
N HIS A 263 19.10 5.66 -4.49
CA HIS A 263 18.72 5.80 -5.89
C HIS A 263 17.20 5.86 -6.05
N LEU A 264 16.44 4.94 -5.44
CA LEU A 264 14.98 4.97 -5.45
C LEU A 264 14.43 6.32 -4.94
N VAL A 265 14.86 6.76 -3.76
CA VAL A 265 14.36 7.99 -3.13
C VAL A 265 14.71 9.25 -3.93
N ASP A 266 15.90 9.30 -4.52
CA ASP A 266 16.30 10.44 -5.36
C ASP A 266 15.50 10.45 -6.67
N THR A 267 15.30 9.30 -7.30
CA THR A 267 14.44 9.19 -8.49
C THR A 267 12.99 9.57 -8.19
N GLU A 268 12.42 9.13 -7.06
CA GLU A 268 11.08 9.54 -6.65
C GLU A 268 10.96 11.05 -6.48
N ARG A 269 11.98 11.70 -5.92
CA ARG A 269 11.99 13.16 -5.76
C ARG A 269 11.94 13.85 -7.10
N ASP A 270 12.80 13.44 -8.04
CA ASP A 270 12.86 14.04 -9.36
C ASP A 270 11.53 13.86 -10.12
N VAL A 271 10.99 12.64 -10.09
CA VAL A 271 9.70 12.34 -10.72
C VAL A 271 8.56 13.12 -10.06
N SER A 272 8.52 13.20 -8.73
CA SER A 272 7.48 13.96 -8.00
C SER A 272 7.51 15.45 -8.33
N GLN A 273 8.69 16.03 -8.53
CA GLN A 273 8.83 17.44 -8.92
C GLN A 273 8.28 17.70 -10.32
N VAL A 274 8.60 16.82 -11.27
CA VAL A 274 8.11 16.92 -12.65
C VAL A 274 6.59 16.69 -12.70
N ASP A 275 6.11 15.63 -12.05
CA ASP A 275 4.68 15.34 -11.94
C ASP A 275 3.91 16.53 -11.39
N TRP A 276 4.38 17.10 -10.27
CA TRP A 276 3.79 18.30 -9.68
C TRP A 276 3.79 19.49 -10.66
N ALA A 277 4.92 19.77 -11.31
CA ALA A 277 5.01 20.86 -12.27
C ALA A 277 3.98 20.73 -13.41
N CYS A 278 3.65 19.51 -13.83
CA CYS A 278 2.69 19.25 -14.88
C CYS A 278 1.22 19.42 -14.48
N ARG A 279 0.90 19.38 -13.18
CA ARG A 279 -0.49 19.49 -12.66
C ARG A 279 -0.74 20.67 -11.72
N ALA A 280 0.30 21.37 -11.28
CA ALA A 280 0.21 22.45 -10.29
C ALA A 280 -0.79 23.55 -10.69
N ASP A 281 -0.88 23.89 -11.98
CA ASP A 281 -1.83 24.90 -12.47
C ASP A 281 -3.29 24.46 -12.26
N VAL A 282 -3.62 23.21 -12.60
CA VAL A 282 -4.96 22.64 -12.42
C VAL A 282 -5.27 22.53 -10.93
N TYR A 283 -4.34 21.99 -10.15
CA TYR A 283 -4.48 21.88 -8.70
C TYR A 283 -4.78 23.24 -8.08
N THR A 284 -3.95 24.26 -8.37
CA THR A 284 -4.09 25.61 -7.79
C THR A 284 -5.38 26.30 -8.20
N ALA A 285 -5.83 26.10 -9.45
CA ALA A 285 -7.04 26.72 -9.96
C ALA A 285 -8.32 26.16 -9.32
N HIS A 286 -8.30 24.88 -8.93
CA HIS A 286 -9.53 24.13 -8.62
C HIS A 286 -9.56 23.50 -7.21
N VAL A 287 -8.52 23.68 -6.39
CA VAL A 287 -8.43 23.11 -5.02
C VAL A 287 -9.67 23.40 -4.16
N ASP A 288 -10.22 24.61 -4.24
CA ASP A 288 -11.40 25.03 -3.45
C ASP A 288 -12.68 24.32 -3.90
N GLU A 289 -12.82 24.04 -5.20
CA GLU A 289 -13.98 23.33 -5.77
C GLU A 289 -13.96 21.85 -5.40
N VAL A 290 -12.77 21.23 -5.38
CA VAL A 290 -12.58 19.87 -4.87
C VAL A 290 -12.92 19.79 -3.39
N ALA A 291 -12.47 20.76 -2.57
CA ALA A 291 -12.80 20.81 -1.15
C ALA A 291 -14.33 20.91 -0.92
N ALA A 292 -15.02 21.72 -1.72
CA ALA A 292 -16.48 21.85 -1.67
C ALA A 292 -17.20 20.56 -2.08
N ALA A 293 -16.70 19.85 -3.10
CA ALA A 293 -17.26 18.58 -3.54
C ALA A 293 -17.11 17.49 -2.46
N ILE A 294 -15.96 17.43 -1.79
CA ILE A 294 -15.72 16.53 -0.65
C ILE A 294 -16.64 16.85 0.52
N ALA A 295 -16.83 18.14 0.84
CA ALA A 295 -17.77 18.56 1.89
C ALA A 295 -19.19 18.09 1.58
N THR A 296 -19.63 18.29 0.33
CA THR A 296 -20.97 17.86 -0.12
C THR A 296 -21.12 16.34 -0.03
N PHE A 297 -20.10 15.58 -0.43
CA PHE A 297 -20.11 14.13 -0.28
C PHE A 297 -20.24 13.71 1.19
N ALA A 298 -19.47 14.33 2.08
CA ALA A 298 -19.52 14.02 3.51
C ALA A 298 -20.91 14.30 4.11
N ASP A 299 -21.55 15.39 3.70
CA ASP A 299 -22.90 15.77 4.14
C ASP A 299 -23.96 14.81 3.59
N ASP A 300 -23.93 14.51 2.28
CA ASP A 300 -24.90 13.63 1.61
C ASP A 300 -24.83 12.18 2.13
N HIS A 301 -23.65 11.74 2.58
CA HIS A 301 -23.40 10.39 3.08
C HIS A 301 -23.21 10.29 4.60
N ALA A 302 -23.47 11.35 5.36
CA ALA A 302 -23.14 11.45 6.79
C ALA A 302 -23.60 10.24 7.63
N GLU A 303 -24.86 9.80 7.46
CA GLU A 303 -25.38 8.64 8.20
C GLU A 303 -24.64 7.35 7.86
N GLN A 304 -24.32 7.13 6.58
CA GLN A 304 -23.64 5.94 6.11
C GLN A 304 -22.18 5.91 6.57
N ILE A 305 -21.53 7.07 6.60
CA ILE A 305 -20.18 7.25 7.15
C ILE A 305 -20.17 6.92 8.65
N ASP A 306 -21.13 7.43 9.42
CA ASP A 306 -21.23 7.14 10.86
C ASP A 306 -21.54 5.67 11.17
N GLN A 307 -22.32 5.00 10.33
CA GLN A 307 -22.52 3.55 10.44
C GLN A 307 -21.22 2.79 10.14
N THR A 308 -20.48 3.21 9.12
CA THR A 308 -19.22 2.58 8.70
C THR A 308 -18.13 2.74 9.77
N ARG A 309 -17.99 3.93 10.35
CA ARG A 309 -17.06 4.22 11.46
C ARG A 309 -17.28 3.29 12.65
N ARG A 310 -18.55 3.04 13.02
CA ARG A 310 -18.89 2.10 14.10
C ARG A 310 -18.57 0.65 13.74
N ALA A 311 -18.80 0.24 12.50
CA ALA A 311 -18.48 -1.11 12.04
C ALA A 311 -16.96 -1.37 12.00
N TRP A 312 -16.14 -0.35 11.74
CA TRP A 312 -14.68 -0.48 11.84
C TRP A 312 -14.19 -0.72 13.28
N ALA A 313 -14.91 -0.25 14.30
CA ALA A 313 -14.59 -0.58 15.69
C ALA A 313 -14.78 -2.07 16.00
N ASP A 314 -15.81 -2.71 15.42
CA ASP A 314 -16.01 -4.17 15.55
C ASP A 314 -14.88 -4.97 14.88
N VAL A 315 -14.37 -4.49 13.73
CA VAL A 315 -13.21 -5.09 13.07
C VAL A 315 -11.98 -5.06 13.99
N LEU A 316 -11.71 -3.94 14.66
CA LEU A 316 -10.62 -3.82 15.63
C LEU A 316 -10.80 -4.79 16.80
N GLU A 317 -11.96 -4.78 17.47
CA GLU A 317 -12.25 -5.65 18.62
C GLU A 317 -12.05 -7.13 18.29
N ARG A 318 -12.50 -7.55 17.10
CA ARG A 318 -12.34 -8.93 16.63
C ARG A 318 -10.89 -9.28 16.31
N ALA A 319 -10.09 -8.34 15.81
CA ALA A 319 -8.66 -8.56 15.59
C ALA A 319 -7.89 -8.60 16.91
N GLU A 320 -8.22 -7.75 17.88
CA GLU A 320 -7.66 -7.76 19.23
C GLU A 320 -7.91 -9.11 19.93
N ALA A 321 -9.09 -9.71 19.73
CA ALA A 321 -9.39 -11.07 20.21
C ALA A 321 -8.49 -12.16 19.61
N LEU A 322 -7.78 -11.87 18.52
CA LEU A 322 -6.74 -12.73 17.91
C LEU A 322 -5.31 -12.31 18.30
N GLY A 323 -5.16 -11.37 19.24
CA GLY A 323 -3.87 -10.91 19.77
C GLY A 323 -3.30 -9.66 19.10
N PHE A 324 -4.05 -8.97 18.22
CA PHE A 324 -3.59 -7.74 17.58
C PHE A 324 -3.52 -6.61 18.61
N ASP A 325 -2.41 -5.87 18.65
CA ASP A 325 -2.27 -4.67 19.47
C ASP A 325 -2.37 -3.41 18.58
N PRO A 326 -3.41 -2.58 18.73
CA PRO A 326 -3.61 -1.39 17.89
C PRO A 326 -2.56 -0.29 18.12
N HIS A 327 -1.81 -0.32 19.23
CA HIS A 327 -0.78 0.68 19.52
C HIS A 327 0.54 0.39 18.82
N THR A 328 0.93 -0.89 18.77
CA THR A 328 2.15 -1.33 18.09
C THR A 328 1.89 -1.77 16.65
N ARG A 329 0.62 -2.02 16.29
CA ARG A 329 0.18 -2.64 15.01
C ARG A 329 0.72 -4.07 14.83
N GLU A 330 1.21 -4.68 15.91
CA GLU A 330 1.80 -6.02 15.92
C GLU A 330 0.81 -7.08 16.42
N LEU A 331 1.12 -8.36 16.18
CA LEU A 331 0.43 -9.46 16.85
C LEU A 331 1.26 -9.92 18.03
N THR A 332 0.64 -10.00 19.19
CA THR A 332 1.25 -10.64 20.37
C THR A 332 0.96 -12.13 20.30
N PRO A 333 1.99 -13.00 20.33
CA PRO A 333 1.82 -14.45 20.32
C PRO A 333 1.18 -14.98 21.61
#